data_AF-A0A969YIW0-F1
#
_entry.id   AF-A0A969YIW0-F1
#
_cell.length_a   1.000
_cell.length_b   1.000
_cell.length_c   1.000
_cell.angle_alpha   90.00
_cell.angle_beta   90.00
_cell.angle_gamma   90.00
#
_symmetry.space_group_name_H-M   'P 1'
#
loop_
_entity.id
_entity.type
_entity.pdbx_description
1 polymer ?
#
loop_
_entity_poly.entity_id
_entity_poly.type
_entity_poly.pdbx_seq_one_letter_code
_entity_poly.pdbx_strand_id
1 'polypeptide(L)'
;PPMPVITGAAQYPAQPLEIPALAEHAVEAVDALTLAVEAGSQRAVNLVLLGVLSRHLPFTDEDWKHAIAASVPRSTMAVNIRAFEAGRAAAKETQPSQA
;
A
#
# COMPACT_ATOMS: atom_id res chain seq x y z
N PRO A 1 11.29 -8.62 16.24
CA PRO A 1 9.86 -8.67 16.61
C PRO A 1 9.68 -8.63 18.14
N PRO A 2 8.56 -8.10 18.67
CA PRO A 2 8.30 -8.11 20.10
C PRO A 2 8.15 -9.55 20.64
N MET A 3 8.55 -9.78 21.89
CA MET A 3 8.60 -11.13 22.51
C MET A 3 7.32 -11.96 22.35
N PRO A 4 6.11 -11.41 22.53
CA PRO A 4 4.86 -12.17 22.37
C PRO A 4 4.63 -12.73 20.96
N VAL A 5 5.16 -12.07 19.92
CA VAL A 5 5.02 -12.55 18.53
C VAL A 5 5.97 -13.73 18.27
N ILE A 6 7.19 -13.65 18.79
CA ILE A 6 8.20 -14.70 18.62
C ILE A 6 7.76 -15.98 19.32
N THR A 7 7.17 -15.85 20.52
CA THR A 7 6.69 -17.01 21.30
C THR A 7 5.33 -17.52 20.85
N GLY A 8 4.70 -16.91 19.83
CA GLY A 8 3.35 -17.25 19.37
C GLY A 8 2.22 -16.90 20.36
N ALA A 9 2.54 -16.17 21.44
CA ALA A 9 1.58 -15.73 22.44
C ALA A 9 0.67 -14.59 21.94
N ALA A 10 1.06 -13.89 20.88
CA ALA A 10 0.22 -12.92 20.18
C ALA A 10 -0.03 -13.41 18.75
N GLN A 11 -1.32 -13.59 18.41
CA GLN A 11 -1.76 -13.98 17.08
C GLN A 11 -2.30 -12.78 16.32
N TYR A 12 -2.05 -12.74 15.01
CA TYR A 12 -2.69 -11.76 14.15
C TYR A 12 -4.18 -12.08 14.03
N PRO A 13 -5.09 -11.09 14.11
CA PRO A 13 -6.53 -11.33 14.05
C PRO A 13 -6.94 -12.02 12.76
N ALA A 14 -7.89 -12.95 12.86
CA ALA A 14 -8.39 -13.68 11.69
C ALA A 14 -9.18 -12.78 10.72
N GLN A 15 -9.84 -11.75 11.25
CA GLN A 15 -10.58 -10.72 10.50
C GLN A 15 -10.02 -9.33 10.85
N PRO A 16 -8.88 -8.90 10.28
CA PRO A 16 -8.20 -7.67 10.69
C PRO A 16 -9.04 -6.41 10.49
N LEU A 17 -9.93 -6.41 9.49
CA LEU A 17 -10.78 -5.27 9.17
C LEU A 17 -12.00 -5.14 10.10
N GLU A 18 -12.32 -6.18 10.88
CA GLU A 18 -13.46 -6.19 11.81
C GLU A 18 -13.07 -5.83 13.25
N ILE A 19 -11.80 -5.45 13.47
CA ILE A 19 -11.32 -5.10 14.81
C ILE A 19 -11.99 -3.80 15.25
N PRO A 20 -12.65 -3.75 16.43
CA PRO A 20 -13.36 -2.56 16.90
C PRO A 20 -12.49 -1.30 16.96
N ALA A 21 -11.20 -1.44 17.26
CA ALA A 21 -10.25 -0.32 17.29
C ALA A 21 -10.09 0.39 15.93
N LEU A 22 -10.43 -0.25 14.81
CA LEU A 22 -10.40 0.35 13.49
C LEU A 22 -11.66 1.14 13.15
N ALA A 23 -12.76 0.99 13.92
CA ALA A 23 -14.04 1.62 13.62
C ALA A 23 -13.97 3.16 13.58
N GLU A 24 -13.10 3.75 14.40
CA GLU A 24 -12.87 5.20 14.48
C GLU A 24 -11.86 5.72 13.44
N HIS A 25 -11.33 4.85 12.56
CA HIS A 25 -10.28 5.19 11.61
C HIS A 25 -10.78 5.04 10.17
N ALA A 26 -10.28 5.89 9.28
CA ALA A 26 -10.46 5.69 7.85
C ALA A 26 -9.62 4.48 7.40
N VAL A 27 -10.28 3.36 7.12
CA VAL A 27 -9.63 2.14 6.66
C VAL A 27 -9.96 1.88 5.20
N GLU A 28 -8.92 1.79 4.38
CA GLU A 28 -9.02 1.38 3.00
C GLU A 28 -8.41 -0.01 2.80
N ALA A 29 -9.24 -0.94 2.34
CA ALA A 29 -8.82 -2.28 1.98
C ALA A 29 -8.57 -2.34 0.47
N VAL A 30 -7.39 -2.84 0.08
CA VAL A 30 -6.98 -3.03 -1.30
C VAL A 30 -6.35 -4.41 -1.48
N ASP A 31 -6.71 -5.10 -2.55
CA ASP A 31 -6.01 -6.33 -2.96
C ASP A 31 -4.72 -5.98 -3.71
N ALA A 32 -3.72 -5.53 -2.95
CA ALA A 32 -2.45 -5.09 -3.51
C ALA A 32 -1.65 -6.23 -4.15
N LEU A 33 -1.88 -7.48 -3.73
CA LEU A 33 -1.18 -8.63 -4.28
C LEU A 33 -1.62 -8.90 -5.71
N THR A 34 -2.92 -8.93 -5.96
CA THR A 34 -3.47 -9.14 -7.31
C THR A 34 -2.98 -8.05 -8.26
N LEU A 35 -3.05 -6.77 -7.86
CA LEU A 35 -2.56 -5.65 -8.67
C LEU A 35 -1.06 -5.74 -8.97
N ALA A 36 -0.24 -6.18 -8.01
CA ALA A 36 1.20 -6.33 -8.22
C ALA A 36 1.53 -7.47 -9.19
N VAL A 37 0.78 -8.58 -9.11
CA VAL A 37 0.90 -9.69 -10.05
C VAL A 37 0.53 -9.26 -11.46
N GLU A 38 -0.58 -8.53 -11.62
CA GLU A 38 -1.01 -7.95 -12.90
C GLU A 38 -0.01 -6.94 -13.46
N ALA A 39 0.63 -6.15 -12.60
CA ALA A 39 1.72 -5.25 -12.98
C ALA A 39 3.00 -5.98 -13.43
N GLY A 40 3.11 -7.29 -13.15
CA GLY A 40 4.17 -8.18 -13.62
C GLY A 40 5.11 -8.69 -12.53
N SER A 41 4.89 -8.37 -11.25
CA SER A 41 5.64 -8.96 -10.15
C SER A 41 4.95 -8.84 -8.80
N GLN A 42 4.70 -9.99 -8.15
CA GLN A 42 4.28 -10.04 -6.75
C GLN A 42 5.24 -9.32 -5.78
N ARG A 43 6.50 -9.08 -6.19
CA ARG A 43 7.48 -8.37 -5.36
C ARG A 43 7.21 -6.87 -5.29
N ALA A 44 6.34 -6.34 -6.16
CA ALA A 44 5.99 -4.93 -6.25
C ALA A 44 4.75 -4.55 -5.42
N VAL A 45 4.27 -5.42 -4.52
CA VAL A 45 3.11 -5.15 -3.64
C VAL A 45 3.29 -3.87 -2.83
N ASN A 46 4.50 -3.62 -2.33
CA ASN A 46 4.81 -2.39 -1.62
C ASN A 46 4.62 -1.14 -2.50
N LEU A 47 4.92 -1.21 -3.80
CA LEU A 47 4.70 -0.09 -4.72
C LEU A 47 3.22 0.14 -4.97
N VAL A 48 2.40 -0.90 -5.06
CA VAL A 48 0.94 -0.76 -5.11
C VAL A 48 0.43 -0.04 -3.86
N LEU A 49 0.86 -0.47 -2.67
CA LEU A 49 0.47 0.18 -1.41
C LEU A 49 0.93 1.65 -1.33
N LEU A 50 2.14 1.96 -1.80
CA LEU A 50 2.62 3.34 -1.92
C LEU A 50 1.81 4.16 -2.93
N GLY A 51 1.36 3.53 -4.02
CA GLY A 51 0.43 4.10 -4.99
C GLY A 51 -0.86 4.54 -4.32
N VAL A 52 -1.47 3.67 -3.53
CA VAL A 52 -2.68 3.99 -2.75
C VAL A 52 -2.39 5.16 -1.79
N LEU A 53 -1.33 5.04 -1.00
CA LEU A 53 -0.94 6.06 -0.02
C LEU A 53 -0.66 7.44 -0.66
N SER A 54 -0.13 7.47 -1.89
CA SER A 54 0.21 8.71 -2.61
C SER A 54 -0.96 9.66 -2.78
N ARG A 55 -2.21 9.16 -2.73
CA ARG A 55 -3.43 9.96 -2.83
C ARG A 55 -3.73 10.79 -1.58
N HIS A 56 -3.14 10.42 -0.44
CA HIS A 56 -3.37 11.05 0.85
C HIS A 56 -2.21 11.95 1.31
N LEU A 57 -1.11 11.98 0.55
CA LEU A 57 0.07 12.77 0.87
C LEU A 57 0.25 13.93 -0.12
N PRO A 58 0.71 15.10 0.34
CA PRO A 58 0.82 16.31 -0.49
C PRO A 58 2.09 16.31 -1.35
N PHE A 59 2.35 15.22 -2.08
CA PHE A 59 3.48 15.07 -2.98
C PHE A 59 3.01 14.97 -4.43
N THR A 60 3.80 15.52 -5.35
CA THR A 60 3.49 15.47 -6.78
C THR A 60 3.74 14.07 -7.34
N ASP A 61 3.17 13.79 -8.52
CA ASP A 61 3.47 12.54 -9.25
C ASP A 61 4.97 12.42 -9.57
N GLU A 62 5.61 13.54 -9.88
CA GLU A 62 7.04 13.60 -10.21
C GLU A 62 7.91 13.26 -8.99
N ASP A 63 7.56 13.76 -7.80
CA ASP A 63 8.26 13.42 -6.55
C ASP A 63 8.26 11.91 -6.31
N TRP A 64 7.09 11.27 -6.47
CA TRP A 64 6.94 9.82 -6.33
C TRP A 64 7.76 9.05 -7.36
N LYS A 65 7.65 9.42 -8.64
CA LYS A 65 8.39 8.76 -9.73
C LYS A 65 9.90 8.89 -9.53
N HIS A 66 10.38 10.05 -9.07
CA HIS A 66 11.79 10.25 -8.75
C HIS A 66 12.22 9.36 -7.58
N ALA A 67 11.47 9.35 -6.48
CA ALA A 67 11.80 8.54 -5.30
C ALA A 67 11.82 7.03 -5.63
N ILE A 68 10.86 6.56 -6.41
CA ILE A 68 10.85 5.17 -6.91
C ILE A 68 12.09 4.92 -7.75
N ALA A 69 12.42 5.81 -8.68
CA ALA A 69 13.57 5.64 -9.56
C ALA A 69 14.91 5.60 -8.83
N ALA A 70 15.03 6.32 -7.71
CA ALA A 70 16.21 6.29 -6.84
C ALA A 70 16.28 5.03 -5.96
N SER A 71 15.14 4.38 -5.67
CA SER A 71 15.03 3.31 -4.68
C SER A 71 15.01 1.90 -5.27
N VAL A 72 14.60 1.75 -6.54
CA VAL A 72 14.47 0.43 -7.18
C VAL A 72 15.56 0.18 -8.23
N PRO A 73 15.99 -1.07 -8.44
CA PRO A 73 16.91 -1.40 -9.52
C PRO A 73 16.35 -0.98 -10.89
N ARG A 74 17.21 -0.44 -11.76
CA ARG A 74 16.81 0.00 -13.11
C ARG A 74 16.14 -1.10 -13.93
N SER A 75 16.54 -2.36 -13.75
CA SER A 75 15.96 -3.51 -14.46
C SER A 75 14.50 -3.78 -14.10
N THR A 76 14.05 -3.37 -12.92
CA THR A 76 12.66 -3.60 -12.44
C THR A 76 11.83 -2.32 -12.44
N MET A 77 12.38 -1.22 -12.96
CA MET A 77 11.74 0.10 -12.95
C MET A 77 10.32 0.08 -13.52
N ALA A 78 10.17 -0.47 -14.73
CA ALA A 78 8.89 -0.46 -15.44
C ALA A 78 7.77 -1.18 -14.66
N VAL A 79 8.09 -2.31 -14.03
CA VAL A 79 7.12 -3.07 -13.21
C VAL A 79 6.77 -2.32 -11.94
N ASN A 80 7.75 -1.70 -11.26
CA ASN A 80 7.52 -0.92 -10.05
C ASN A 80 6.67 0.33 -10.32
N ILE A 81 6.91 1.03 -11.44
CA ILE A 81 6.11 2.19 -11.85
C ILE A 81 4.67 1.77 -12.17
N ARG A 82 4.48 0.69 -12.94
CA ARG A 82 3.13 0.17 -13.22
C ARG A 82 2.39 -0.23 -11.94
N ALA A 83 3.07 -0.89 -11.01
CA ALA A 83 2.48 -1.28 -9.73
C ALA A 83 2.06 -0.03 -8.92
N PHE A 84 2.90 1.00 -8.86
CA PHE A 84 2.58 2.26 -8.21
C PHE A 84 1.36 2.95 -8.86
N GLU A 85 1.33 3.04 -10.19
CA GLU A 85 0.21 3.65 -10.92
C GLU A 85 -1.09 2.86 -10.72
N ALA A 86 -1.03 1.53 -10.74
CA ALA A 86 -2.17 0.65 -10.45
C ALA A 86 -2.71 0.88 -9.02
N GLY A 87 -1.83 0.97 -8.03
CA GLY A 87 -2.22 1.30 -6.66
C GLY A 87 -2.86 2.68 -6.55
N ARG A 88 -2.28 3.68 -7.22
CA ARG A 88 -2.81 5.05 -7.22
C ARG A 88 -4.18 5.17 -7.86
N ALA A 89 -4.45 4.36 -8.89
CA ALA A 89 -5.75 4.28 -9.54
C ALA A 89 -6.78 3.49 -8.71
N ALA A 90 -6.33 2.50 -7.92
CA ALA A 90 -7.20 1.70 -7.06
C ALA A 90 -7.64 2.44 -5.79
N ALA A 91 -6.95 3.53 -5.42
CA ALA A 91 -7.28 4.34 -4.26
C ALA A 91 -8.70 4.94 -4.38
N LYS A 92 -9.49 4.82 -3.33
CA LYS A 92 -10.81 5.44 -3.23
C LYS A 92 -10.65 6.95 -3.08
N GLU A 93 -11.50 7.73 -3.76
CA GLU A 93 -11.55 9.17 -3.55
C GLU A 93 -11.82 9.47 -2.08
N THR A 94 -10.96 10.31 -1.49
CA THR A 94 -11.13 10.78 -0.12
C THR A 94 -12.39 11.63 -0.07
N GLN A 95 -13.50 11.09 0.46
CA GLN A 95 -14.55 11.96 0.97
C GLN A 95 -13.94 12.71 2.17
N PRO A 96 -13.91 14.05 2.16
CA PRO A 96 -13.44 14.79 3.31
C PRO A 96 -14.32 14.42 4.50
N SER A 97 -13.71 13.84 5.53
CA SER A 97 -14.34 13.58 6.83
C SER A 97 -15.02 14.87 7.27
N GLN A 98 -16.36 14.88 7.31
CA GLN A 98 -17.10 15.98 7.88
C GLN A 98 -16.72 16.03 9.36
N ALA A 99 -16.16 17.18 9.75
CA ALA A 99 -15.92 17.55 11.14
C ALA A 99 -17.23 17.80 11.88
#